data_AF-A0A520X0S4-F1
#
_entry.id   AF-A0A520X0S4-F1
#
_cell.length_a   1.000
_cell.length_b   1.000
_cell.length_c   1.000
_cell.angle_alpha   90.00
_cell.angle_beta   90.00
_cell.angle_gamma   90.00
#
_symmetry.space_group_name_H-M   'P 1'
#
loop_
_entity.id
_entity.type
_entity.pdbx_description
1 polymer ?
#
loop_
_entity_poly.entity_id
_entity_poly.type
_entity_poly.pdbx_seq_one_letter_code
_entity_poly.pdbx_strand_id
1 'polypeptide(L)'
;MSDLPVRRHVYQNHHLDSTRWNWFTPRADDIIIATSYKAGTTLMQTIVGNLLFPDDDMPGPASELSPWLDFRLFPLELILGQLEAQQHRRYIKTHTPLDGLP
;
A
#
# COMPACT_ATOMS: atom_id res chain seq x y z
N MET A 1 -4.35 29.02 -1.67
CA MET A 1 -4.39 27.69 -1.02
C MET A 1 -4.48 26.68 -2.15
N SER A 2 -3.54 25.74 -2.27
CA SER A 2 -3.59 24.78 -3.38
C SER A 2 -4.78 23.84 -3.19
N ASP A 3 -5.56 23.61 -4.25
CA ASP A 3 -6.59 22.57 -4.31
C ASP A 3 -5.91 21.19 -4.23
N LEU A 4 -5.62 20.74 -3.02
CA LEU A 4 -5.17 19.37 -2.80
C LEU A 4 -6.33 18.41 -3.10
N PRO A 5 -6.03 17.19 -3.59
CA PRO A 5 -7.03 16.15 -3.71
C PRO A 5 -7.76 15.95 -2.38
N VAL A 6 -9.07 15.75 -2.47
CA VAL A 6 -9.91 15.43 -1.31
C VAL A 6 -10.58 14.10 -1.56
N ARG A 7 -10.76 13.33 -0.49
CA ARG A 7 -11.59 12.13 -0.52
C ARG A 7 -13.03 12.49 -0.87
N ARG A 8 -13.54 11.95 -1.98
CA ARG A 8 -14.92 12.15 -2.47
C ARG A 8 -15.75 10.88 -2.36
N HIS A 9 -15.11 9.71 -2.33
CA HIS A 9 -15.79 8.43 -2.39
C HIS A 9 -15.28 7.45 -1.33
N VAL A 10 -16.15 6.49 -1.00
CA VAL A 10 -15.80 5.27 -0.27
C VAL A 10 -15.99 4.11 -1.23
N TYR A 11 -14.89 3.46 -1.62
CA TYR A 11 -14.91 2.28 -2.46
C TYR A 11 -14.99 1.03 -1.60
N GLN A 12 -16.03 0.23 -1.81
CA GLN A 12 -16.23 -1.08 -1.17
C GLN A 12 -16.74 -2.09 -2.20
N ASN A 13 -16.04 -3.20 -2.34
CA ASN A 13 -16.47 -4.33 -3.15
C ASN A 13 -15.96 -5.65 -2.52
N HIS A 14 -16.14 -6.78 -3.19
CA HIS A 14 -15.76 -8.08 -2.66
C HIS A 14 -14.24 -8.23 -2.40
N HIS A 15 -13.38 -7.51 -3.13
CA HIS A 15 -11.93 -7.50 -2.89
C HIS A 15 -11.48 -6.33 -2.00
N LEU A 16 -12.03 -5.13 -2.17
CA LEU A 16 -11.45 -3.87 -1.69
C LEU A 16 -12.35 -3.14 -0.71
N ASP A 17 -11.76 -2.52 0.31
CA ASP A 17 -12.41 -1.56 1.21
C ASP A 17 -11.50 -0.38 1.52
N SER A 18 -11.80 0.78 0.93
CA SER A 18 -11.03 2.02 1.11
C SER A 18 -11.06 2.56 2.55
N THR A 19 -12.03 2.20 3.39
CA THR A 19 -12.05 2.70 4.79
C THR A 19 -10.93 2.11 5.64
N ARG A 20 -10.26 1.05 5.17
CA ARG A 20 -9.08 0.46 5.84
C ARG A 20 -7.91 1.44 5.94
N TRP A 21 -7.80 2.39 4.99
CA TRP A 21 -6.82 3.48 5.05
C TRP A 21 -6.99 4.41 6.24
N ASN A 22 -8.19 4.52 6.84
CA ASN A 22 -8.44 5.38 8.00
C ASN A 22 -7.63 4.97 9.24
N TRP A 23 -7.13 3.74 9.27
CA TRP A 23 -6.38 3.17 10.40
C TRP A 23 -4.87 3.11 10.14
N PHE A 24 -4.42 3.49 8.95
CA PHE A 24 -3.03 3.53 8.59
C PHE A 24 -2.41 4.85 9.02
N THR A 25 -1.30 4.78 9.76
CA THR A 25 -0.53 5.97 10.15
C THR A 25 0.64 6.13 9.17
N PRO A 26 0.61 7.12 8.26
CA PRO A 26 1.68 7.30 7.28
C PRO A 26 2.97 7.79 7.95
N ARG A 27 4.10 7.27 7.49
CA ARG A 27 5.44 7.81 7.73
C ARG A 27 5.79 8.79 6.62
N ALA A 28 6.63 9.77 6.91
CA ALA A 28 7.00 10.83 5.97
C ALA A 28 7.70 10.29 4.70
N ASP A 29 8.27 9.10 4.77
CA ASP A 29 9.00 8.43 3.71
C ASP A 29 8.23 7.25 3.08
N ASP A 30 7.00 6.94 3.48
CA ASP A 30 6.25 5.83 2.87
C ASP A 30 6.08 6.01 1.35
N ILE A 31 6.15 4.91 0.61
CA ILE A 31 5.89 4.86 -0.83
C ILE A 31 4.53 4.19 -1.06
N ILE A 32 3.62 4.84 -1.78
CA ILE A 32 2.34 4.24 -2.16
C ILE A 32 2.38 3.81 -3.63
N ILE A 33 2.19 2.52 -3.87
CA ILE A 33 2.05 1.93 -5.20
C ILE A 33 0.56 1.81 -5.50
N ALA A 34 0.01 2.83 -6.15
CA ALA A 34 -1.38 2.88 -6.59
C ALA A 34 -1.48 2.48 -8.07
N THR A 35 -2.17 1.39 -8.38
CA THR A 35 -2.39 0.95 -9.76
C THR A 35 -3.82 0.49 -9.98
N SER A 36 -4.28 0.46 -11.23
CA SER A 36 -5.47 -0.32 -11.56
C SER A 36 -5.17 -1.82 -11.47
N TYR A 37 -6.21 -2.63 -11.30
CA TYR A 37 -6.07 -4.08 -11.29
C TYR A 37 -5.36 -4.57 -12.55
N LYS A 38 -4.39 -5.45 -12.33
CA LYS A 38 -3.64 -6.16 -13.39
C LYS A 38 -2.75 -5.25 -14.26
N ALA A 39 -2.54 -3.99 -13.86
CA ALA A 39 -1.64 -3.04 -14.54
C ALA A 39 -0.17 -3.16 -14.08
N GLY A 40 0.31 -4.38 -13.80
CA GLY A 40 1.73 -4.60 -13.44
C GLY A 40 2.11 -4.27 -12.00
N THR A 41 1.19 -4.35 -11.02
CA THR A 41 1.49 -4.05 -9.60
C THR A 41 2.66 -4.87 -9.06
N THR A 42 2.71 -6.17 -9.35
CA THR A 42 3.81 -7.04 -8.89
C THR A 42 5.15 -6.59 -9.46
N LEU A 43 5.20 -6.21 -10.74
CA LEU A 43 6.42 -5.67 -11.36
C LEU A 43 6.87 -4.40 -10.64
N MET A 44 5.94 -3.47 -10.36
CA MET A 44 6.27 -2.23 -9.66
C MET A 44 6.72 -2.48 -8.21
N GLN A 45 6.07 -3.39 -7.48
CA GLN A 45 6.50 -3.79 -6.14
C GLN A 45 7.92 -4.38 -6.16
N THR A 46 8.25 -5.21 -7.15
CA THR A 46 9.59 -5.76 -7.30
C THR A 46 10.62 -4.68 -7.64
N ILE A 47 10.32 -3.75 -8.54
CA ILE A 47 11.22 -2.63 -8.87
C ILE A 47 11.50 -1.79 -7.63
N VAL A 48 10.45 -1.36 -6.91
CA VAL A 48 10.63 -0.57 -5.68
C VAL A 48 11.40 -1.35 -4.61
N GLY A 49 11.10 -2.64 -4.42
CA GLY A 49 11.85 -3.50 -3.51
C GLY A 49 13.35 -3.53 -3.82
N ASN A 50 13.73 -3.80 -5.07
CA ASN A 50 15.15 -3.82 -5.47
C ASN A 50 15.84 -2.45 -5.36
N LEU A 51 15.10 -1.34 -5.48
CA LEU A 51 15.66 0.00 -5.25
C LEU A 51 15.89 0.29 -3.77
N LEU A 52 15.10 -0.30 -2.86
CA LEU A 52 15.28 -0.16 -1.42
C LEU A 52 16.33 -1.14 -0.86
N PHE A 53 16.56 -2.26 -1.55
CA PHE A 53 17.48 -3.34 -1.18
C PHE A 53 18.42 -3.65 -2.37
N PRO A 54 19.36 -2.75 -2.70
CA PRO A 54 20.20 -2.86 -3.90
C PRO A 54 21.24 -3.99 -3.83
N ASP A 55 21.51 -4.50 -2.64
CA ASP A 55 22.54 -5.52 -2.39
C ASP A 55 21.95 -6.95 -2.32
N ASP A 56 20.74 -7.15 -2.88
CA ASP A 56 19.99 -8.43 -2.88
C ASP A 56 19.69 -8.96 -1.46
N ASP A 57 19.52 -8.05 -0.50
CA ASP A 57 19.29 -8.32 0.92
C ASP A 57 17.83 -8.15 1.35
N MET A 58 16.91 -8.24 0.38
CA MET A 58 15.48 -8.06 0.62
C MET A 58 14.96 -9.11 1.62
N PRO A 59 14.31 -8.71 2.74
CA PRO A 59 13.99 -9.62 3.84
C PRO A 59 12.88 -10.65 3.53
N GLY A 60 12.25 -10.56 2.36
CA GLY A 60 11.21 -11.49 1.91
C GLY A 60 10.66 -11.11 0.53
N PRO A 61 9.70 -11.87 -0.01
CA PRO A 61 9.07 -11.56 -1.29
C PRO A 61 8.44 -10.16 -1.31
N ALA A 62 8.54 -9.46 -2.44
CA ALA A 62 8.03 -8.08 -2.57
C ALA A 62 6.52 -7.94 -2.25
N SER A 63 5.72 -8.98 -2.49
CA SER A 63 4.30 -9.00 -2.14
C SER A 63 4.01 -9.09 -0.64
N GLU A 64 4.96 -9.62 0.14
CA GLU A 64 4.87 -9.69 1.61
C GLU A 64 5.33 -8.38 2.24
N LEU A 65 6.42 -7.80 1.72
CA LEU A 65 6.93 -6.50 2.15
C LEU A 65 6.01 -5.34 1.74
N SER A 66 5.25 -5.51 0.65
CA SER A 66 4.28 -4.53 0.16
C SER A 66 2.86 -5.09 0.20
N PRO A 67 2.25 -5.19 1.39
CA PRO A 67 0.90 -5.73 1.50
C PRO A 67 -0.12 -4.80 0.83
N TRP A 68 -1.21 -5.41 0.36
CA TRP A 68 -2.36 -4.67 -0.17
C TRP A 68 -3.27 -4.25 0.99
N LEU A 69 -3.13 -3.00 1.44
CA LEU A 69 -3.75 -2.51 2.68
C LEU A 69 -5.29 -2.56 2.67
N ASP A 70 -5.87 -2.17 1.54
CA ASP A 70 -7.32 -2.14 1.31
C ASP A 70 -7.90 -3.49 0.87
N PHE A 71 -7.12 -4.58 0.87
CA PHE A 71 -7.62 -5.92 0.54
C PHE A 71 -8.42 -6.54 1.69
N ARG A 72 -9.63 -7.01 1.42
CA ARG A 72 -10.58 -7.49 2.44
C ARG A 72 -10.31 -8.90 2.95
N LEU A 73 -9.55 -9.73 2.22
CA LEU A 73 -9.38 -11.14 2.56
C LEU A 73 -8.62 -11.34 3.88
N PHE A 74 -7.61 -10.49 4.15
CA PHE A 74 -6.82 -10.58 5.37
C PHE A 74 -7.37 -9.65 6.45
N PRO A 75 -7.33 -10.02 7.75
CA PRO A 75 -7.67 -9.12 8.86
C PRO A 75 -6.83 -7.84 8.79
N LEU A 76 -7.45 -6.69 9.09
CA LEU A 76 -6.77 -5.38 8.96
C LEU A 76 -5.62 -5.26 9.95
N GLU A 77 -5.82 -5.74 11.17
CA GLU A 77 -4.87 -5.68 12.28
C GLU A 77 -3.60 -6.46 11.94
N LEU A 78 -3.71 -7.57 11.20
CA LEU A 78 -2.56 -8.33 10.73
C LEU A 78 -1.72 -7.52 9.74
N ILE A 79 -2.38 -6.89 8.76
CA ILE A 79 -1.69 -6.08 7.73
C ILE A 79 -1.05 -4.83 8.36
N LEU A 80 -1.75 -4.15 9.26
CA LEU A 80 -1.20 -3.00 9.99
C LEU A 80 -0.02 -3.42 10.88
N GLY A 81 -0.13 -4.54 11.60
CA GLY A 81 0.97 -5.08 12.40
C GLY A 81 2.20 -5.42 11.57
N GLN A 82 2.01 -6.02 10.39
CA GLN A 82 3.10 -6.27 9.43
C GLN A 82 3.77 -4.97 8.97
N LEU A 83 2.98 -3.97 8.58
CA LEU A 83 3.50 -2.65 8.16
C LEU A 83 4.21 -1.92 9.31
N GLU A 84 3.73 -2.00 10.54
CA GLU A 84 4.39 -1.35 11.67
C GLU A 84 5.69 -2.04 12.09
N ALA A 85 5.76 -3.38 11.96
CA ALA A 85 6.97 -4.13 12.25
C ALA A 85 8.14 -3.82 11.29
N GLN A 86 7.87 -3.35 10.07
CA GLN A 86 8.89 -2.98 9.10
C GLN A 86 9.75 -1.80 9.60
N GLN A 87 11.06 -2.03 9.68
CA GLN A 87 12.05 -1.01 10.08
C GLN A 87 12.68 -0.27 8.89
N HIS A 88 12.57 -0.84 7.69
CA HIS A 88 12.97 -0.17 6.45
C HIS A 88 11.89 0.81 5.98
N ARG A 89 12.23 1.64 4.99
CA ARG A 89 11.26 2.48 4.28
C ARG A 89 10.15 1.60 3.70
N ARG A 90 8.89 1.87 4.07
CA ARG A 90 7.76 1.00 3.66
C ARG A 90 7.28 1.37 2.26
N TYR A 91 6.74 0.38 1.57
CA TYR A 91 6.10 0.57 0.29
C TYR A 91 4.79 -0.23 0.24
N ILE A 92 3.67 0.43 0.07
CA ILE A 92 2.33 -0.13 0.30
C ILE A 92 1.56 -0.19 -1.02
N LYS A 93 0.89 -1.30 -1.28
CA LYS A 93 0.07 -1.47 -2.49
C LYS A 93 -1.37 -1.02 -2.26
N THR A 94 -1.96 -0.37 -3.27
CA THR A 94 -3.41 -0.13 -3.34
C THR A 94 -3.99 -0.21 -4.74
N HIS A 95 -5.28 -0.52 -4.80
CA HIS A 95 -6.13 -0.37 -5.98
C HIS A 95 -7.23 0.69 -5.76
N THR A 96 -7.21 1.40 -4.63
CA THR A 96 -8.13 2.50 -4.34
C THR A 96 -7.78 3.71 -5.22
N PRO A 97 -8.74 4.28 -5.98
CA PRO A 97 -8.56 5.54 -6.69
C PRO A 97 -8.17 6.70 -5.77
N LEU A 98 -7.49 7.72 -6.30
CA LEU A 98 -6.97 8.84 -5.51
C LEU A 98 -8.07 9.55 -4.68
N ASP A 99 -9.27 9.71 -5.23
CA ASP A 99 -10.41 10.32 -4.54
C ASP A 99 -11.11 9.39 -3.52
N GLY A 100 -10.54 8.22 -3.28
CA GLY A 100 -10.92 7.29 -2.20
C GLY A 100 -9.89 7.18 -1.07
N LEU A 101 -8.70 7.77 -1.22
CA LEU A 101 -7.65 7.81 -0.19
C LEU A 101 -7.83 9.01 0.75
N PRO A 102 -7.40 8.92 2.02
CA PRO A 102 -7.48 10.02 2.99
C PRO A 102 -6.51 11.17 2.69
#